data_AF-A0A1H3W902-F1
#
_entry.id   AF-A0A1H3W902-F1
#
_cell.length_a   1.000
_cell.length_b   1.000
_cell.length_c   1.000
_cell.angle_alpha   90.00
_cell.angle_beta   90.00
_cell.angle_gamma   90.00
#
_symmetry.space_group_name_H-M   'P 1'
#
loop_
_entity.id
_entity.type
_entity.pdbx_description
1 polymer ?
#
loop_
_entity_poly.entity_id
_entity_poly.type
_entity_poly.pdbx_seq_one_letter_code
_entity_poly.pdbx_strand_id
1 'polypeptide(L)' 'MNLIQFIQEFPDEAACRQKFKEERDKIGITCKRCNCKDHYWLENKSSYECKKCHSRTSLRSGTVMENS' A
#
# COMPACT_ATOMS: atom_id res chain seq x y z
N MET A 1 6.88 -14.30 14.38
CA MET A 1 7.13 -14.71 12.99
C MET A 1 8.63 -14.90 12.81
N ASN A 2 9.05 -16.06 12.30
CA ASN A 2 10.44 -16.30 11.90
C ASN A 2 10.63 -15.93 10.42
N LEU A 3 11.84 -15.51 10.05
CA LEU A 3 12.18 -15.09 8.68
C LEU A 3 11.83 -16.17 7.64
N ILE A 4 11.96 -17.45 7.99
CA ILE A 4 11.68 -18.59 7.10
C ILE A 4 10.19 -18.71 6.77
N GLN A 5 9.29 -18.49 7.75
CA GLN A 5 7.85 -18.46 7.49
C GLN A 5 7.46 -17.29 6.59
N PHE A 6 8.12 -16.14 6.75
CA PHE A 6 7.87 -14.97 5.90
C PHE A 6 8.23 -15.25 4.44
N ILE A 7 9.36 -15.93 4.19
CA ILE A 7 9.77 -16.32 2.84
C ILE A 7 8.82 -17.38 2.24
N GLN A 8 8.26 -18.28 3.07
CA GLN A 8 7.25 -19.25 2.61
C GLN A 8 5.89 -18.63 2.34
N GLU A 9 5.47 -17.63 3.11
CA GLU A 9 4.20 -16.92 2.92
C GLU A 9 4.26 -15.89 1.78
N PHE A 10 5.46 -15.42 1.44
CA PHE A 10 5.72 -14.45 0.37
C PHE A 10 6.82 -14.94 -0.59
N PRO A 11 6.59 -16.04 -1.34
CA PRO A 11 7.59 -16.56 -2.27
C PRO A 11 7.80 -15.62 -3.46
N ASP A 12 6.78 -14.84 -3.80
CA ASP A 12 6.76 -13.94 -4.95
C ASP A 12 6.53 -12.48 -4.52
N GLU A 13 7.24 -11.57 -5.19
CA GLU A 13 7.10 -10.13 -4.95
C GLU A 13 5.67 -9.64 -5.24
N ALA A 14 4.97 -10.27 -6.19
CA ALA A 14 3.57 -9.98 -6.50
C ALA A 14 2.62 -10.33 -5.33
N ALA A 15 2.78 -11.52 -4.74
CA ALA A 15 2.00 -11.95 -3.59
C ALA A 15 2.24 -11.05 -2.36
N CYS A 16 3.51 -10.69 -2.13
CA CYS A 16 3.89 -9.74 -1.08
C CYS A 16 3.20 -8.39 -1.28
N ARG A 17 3.24 -7.81 -2.49
CA ARG A 17 2.58 -6.53 -2.80
C ARG A 17 1.07 -6.59 -2.61
N GLN A 18 0.44 -7.70 -2.99
CA GLN A 18 -1.02 -7.86 -2.87
C GLN A 18 -1.47 -7.95 -1.41
N LYS A 19 -0.77 -8.75 -0.60
CA LYS A 19 -1.04 -8.86 0.85
C LYS A 19 -0.79 -7.53 1.57
N PHE A 20 0.27 -6.82 1.18
CA PHE A 20 0.55 -5.48 1.71
C PHE A 20 -0.54 -4.46 1.35
N LYS A 21 -1.12 -4.58 0.15
CA LYS A 21 -2.29 -3.79 -0.26
C LYS A 21 -3.50 -4.14 0.60
N GLU A 22 -3.82 -5.41 0.78
CA GLU A 22 -4.95 -5.85 1.63
C GLU A 22 -4.82 -5.35 3.07
N GLU A 23 -3.62 -5.46 3.65
CA GLU A 23 -3.36 -4.97 5.01
C GLU A 23 -3.56 -3.45 5.10
N ARG A 24 -3.10 -2.70 4.09
CA ARG A 24 -3.35 -1.26 4.01
C ARG A 24 -4.82 -0.91 3.86
N ASP A 25 -5.56 -1.67 3.06
CA ASP A 25 -6.99 -1.47 2.85
C ASP A 25 -7.74 -1.68 4.17
N LYS A 26 -7.36 -2.71 4.95
CA LYS A 26 -7.87 -2.96 6.31
C LYS A 26 -7.55 -1.83 7.28
N ILE A 27 -6.33 -1.30 7.28
CA ILE A 27 -5.93 -0.17 8.13
C ILE A 27 -6.69 1.10 7.72
N GLY A 28 -7.02 1.22 6.43
CA GLY A 28 -7.67 2.38 5.84
C GLY A 28 -6.66 3.48 5.52
N ILE A 29 -6.56 3.84 4.25
CA ILE A 29 -5.67 4.92 3.82
C ILE A 29 -6.39 6.27 3.88
N THR A 30 -5.73 7.26 4.47
CA THR A 30 -6.26 8.64 4.57
C THR A 30 -5.31 9.59 3.88
N CYS A 31 -5.84 10.46 3.01
CA CYS A 31 -5.03 11.40 2.24
C CYS A 31 -4.40 12.44 3.17
N LYS A 32 -3.07 12.56 3.17
CA LYS A 32 -2.35 13.56 3.99
C LYS A 32 -2.67 15.01 3.62
N ARG A 33 -3.14 15.29 2.40
CA ARG A 33 -3.46 16.65 1.93
C ARG A 33 -4.86 17.11 2.27
N CYS A 34 -5.85 16.24 2.13
CA CYS A 34 -7.27 16.61 2.23
C CYS A 34 -8.07 15.76 3.24
N ASN A 35 -7.38 14.87 3.96
CA ASN A 35 -7.93 13.99 4.98
C ASN A 35 -9.11 13.10 4.54
N CYS A 36 -9.27 12.91 3.22
CA CYS A 36 -10.29 12.04 2.66
C CYS A 36 -9.86 10.58 2.75
N LYS A 37 -10.83 9.69 2.91
CA LYS A 37 -10.64 8.23 2.92
C LYS A 37 -10.93 7.61 1.54
N ASP A 38 -11.59 8.35 0.67
CA ASP A 38 -11.87 7.97 -0.71
C ASP A 38 -10.63 8.07 -1.60
N HIS A 39 -10.11 6.90 -1.93
CA HIS A 39 -9.03 6.71 -2.88
C HIS A 39 -9.45 5.70 -3.94
N TYR A 40 -8.82 5.78 -5.10
CA TYR A 40 -8.89 4.73 -6.09
C TYR A 40 -7.52 4.08 -6.23
N TRP A 41 -7.53 2.77 -6.45
CA TRP A 41 -6.31 1.98 -6.57
C TRP A 41 -5.85 1.94 -8.02
N LEU A 42 -4.60 2.33 -8.25
CA LEU A 42 -3.92 2.22 -9.53
C LEU A 42 -3.06 0.95 -9.52
N GLU A 43 -3.59 -0.11 -10.10
CA GLU A 43 -2.94 -1.42 -10.21
C GLU A 43 -1.59 -1.31 -10.93
N ASN A 44 -1.59 -0.58 -12.04
CA ASN A 44 -0.43 -0.38 -12.92
C ASN A 44 0.77 0.27 -12.19
N LYS A 45 0.50 1.16 -11.23
CA LYS A 45 1.54 1.85 -10.44
C LYS A 45 1.60 1.42 -8.98
N SER A 46 0.81 0.41 -8.58
CA SER A 46 0.64 -0.01 -7.19
C SER A 46 0.53 1.18 -6.23
N SER A 47 -0.36 2.11 -6.55
CA SER A 47 -0.48 3.40 -5.86
C SER A 47 -1.93 3.76 -5.62
N TYR A 48 -2.20 4.46 -4.52
CA TYR A 48 -3.51 5.03 -4.23
C TYR A 48 -3.55 6.46 -4.74
N GLU A 49 -4.62 6.85 -5.42
CA GLU A 49 -4.85 8.24 -5.78
C GLU A 49 -6.14 8.74 -5.13
N CYS A 50 -6.07 9.89 -4.46
CA CYS A 50 -7.20 10.47 -3.78
C CYS A 50 -8.22 11.02 -4.77
N LYS A 51 -9.50 10.66 -4.63
CA LYS A 51 -10.58 11.13 -5.51
C LYS A 51 -10.89 12.63 -5.37
N LYS A 52 -10.49 13.27 -4.27
CA LYS A 52 -10.79 14.69 -4.00
C LYS A 52 -9.68 15.64 -4.44
N CYS A 53 -8.42 15.28 -4.21
CA CYS A 53 -7.28 16.16 -4.46
C CYS A 53 -6.27 15.61 -5.46
N HIS A 54 -6.53 14.43 -6.04
CA HIS A 54 -5.64 13.74 -6.98
C HIS A 54 -4.21 13.48 -6.47
N SER A 55 -4.00 13.58 -5.15
CA SER A 55 -2.72 13.28 -4.54
C SER A 55 -2.47 11.78 -4.61
N ARG A 56 -1.29 11.41 -5.12
CA ARG A 56 -0.82 10.03 -5.19
C ARG A 56 -0.08 9.64 -3.92
N THR A 57 -0.40 8.45 -3.44
CA THR A 57 0.21 7.81 -2.28
C THR A 57 0.62 6.40 -2.71
N SER A 58 1.91 6.19 -2.93
CA SER A 58 2.44 4.87 -3.30
C SER A 58 2.13 3.84 -2.21
N LEU A 59 2.11 2.55 -2.56
CA LEU A 59 1.93 1.45 -1.59
C LEU A 59 2.96 1.49 -0.43
N ARG A 60 4.14 2.07 -0.65
CA ARG A 60 5.19 2.28 0.37
C ARG A 60 5.08 3.60 1.15
N SER A 61 4.25 4.54 0.70
CA SER A 61 4.30 5.92 1.21
C SER A 61 3.73 6.03 2.63
N GLY A 62 4.56 6.38 3.60
CA GLY A 62 4.23 6.31 5.03
C GLY A 62 4.54 4.95 5.69
N THR A 63 5.27 4.06 5.03
CA THR A 63 5.90 2.89 5.68
C THR A 63 7.40 3.10 5.79
N VAL A 64 8.08 2.24 6.55
CA VAL A 64 9.55 2.24 6.67
C VAL A 64 10.24 2.14 5.29
N MET A 65 9.55 1.58 4.29
CA MET A 65 10.05 1.38 2.93
C MET A 65 9.85 2.59 1.98
N GLU A 66 9.41 3.76 2.48
CA GLU A 66 9.18 4.94 1.62
C GLU A 66 10.46 5.46 0.96
N ASN A 67 11.62 5.29 1.60
CA ASN A 67 12.92 5.84 1.16
C ASN A 67 13.97 4.75 0.85
N SER A 68 13.52 3.52 0.54
CA SER A 68 14.41 2.39 0.18
C SER A 68 14.25 1.96 -1.28
#